data_AF-A0A838EV27-F1
#
_entry.id   AF-A0A838EV27-F1
#
_cell.length_a   1.000
_cell.length_b   1.000
_cell.length_c   1.000
_cell.angle_alpha   90.00
_cell.angle_beta   90.00
_cell.angle_gamma   90.00
#
_symmetry.space_group_name_H-M   'P 1'
#
loop_
_entity.id
_entity.type
_entity.pdbx_description
1 polymer ?
#
loop_
_entity_poly.entity_id
_entity_poly.type
_entity_poly.pdbx_seq_one_letter_code
_entity_poly.pdbx_strand_id
1 'polypeptide(L)'
;MKRFLYSRWCPACEKERRNMAKAEPITGLDIHAPTGVNARIIAKTRLAELYSWEQYVDNPYHVRELHNLRIAAKRLRYTLEIFADALPPTIAPLLKEVEQLQEELGALHDADVMIALLRLCLGALDGGSGYEYALVHAQKVRKNAEFVINPDIVASLLDPTTVPSATERRGLESLLLDLHQQRNEHYSTFLLHWNSLHAEDFRSTVFTTLDAEAIQKDGFS
;
A
#
# COMPACT_ATOMS: atom_id res chain seq x y z
N MET A 1 -41.46 3.55 17.40
CA MET A 1 -41.77 2.43 16.48
C MET A 1 -41.79 2.95 15.05
N LYS A 2 -40.70 2.83 14.30
CA LYS A 2 -40.67 2.79 12.83
C LYS A 2 -39.33 2.21 12.39
N ARG A 3 -39.43 1.03 11.80
CA ARG A 3 -38.39 0.10 11.39
C ARG A 3 -37.97 0.53 9.98
N PHE A 4 -36.78 1.10 9.81
CA PHE A 4 -36.25 1.37 8.47
C PHE A 4 -35.58 0.11 7.95
N LEU A 5 -36.22 -0.43 6.91
CA LEU A 5 -35.86 -1.66 6.23
C LEU A 5 -34.51 -1.49 5.54
N TYR A 6 -33.61 -2.42 5.88
CA TYR A 6 -32.50 -2.86 5.07
C TYR A 6 -32.97 -3.18 3.64
N SER A 7 -32.04 -3.06 2.68
CA SER A 7 -32.08 -3.55 1.30
C SER A 7 -32.50 -2.56 0.22
N ARG A 8 -31.48 -1.93 -0.37
CA ARG A 8 -31.37 -1.90 -1.83
C ARG A 8 -29.94 -2.27 -2.21
N TRP A 9 -29.77 -3.53 -2.55
CA TRP A 9 -28.54 -4.11 -3.08
C TRP A 9 -28.19 -3.42 -4.41
N CYS A 10 -26.99 -2.85 -4.51
CA CYS A 10 -26.45 -2.29 -5.74
C CYS A 10 -25.25 -3.15 -6.21
N PRO A 11 -25.31 -3.77 -7.40
CA PRO A 11 -24.22 -4.63 -7.92
C PRO A 11 -22.87 -3.91 -8.07
N ALA A 12 -22.87 -2.58 -8.23
CA ALA A 12 -21.65 -1.77 -8.29
C ALA A 12 -20.90 -1.75 -6.93
N CYS A 13 -21.66 -1.71 -5.82
CA CYS A 13 -21.12 -1.69 -4.46
C CYS A 13 -20.52 -3.06 -4.04
N GLU A 14 -20.98 -4.15 -4.67
CA GLU A 14 -20.38 -5.49 -4.49
C GLU A 14 -19.06 -5.65 -5.27
N LYS A 15 -18.96 -5.01 -6.45
CA LYS A 15 -17.71 -4.91 -7.22
C LYS A 15 -16.67 -4.03 -6.51
N GLU A 16 -17.10 -2.93 -5.90
CA GLU A 16 -16.25 -2.08 -5.04
C GLU A 16 -15.75 -2.80 -3.79
N ARG A 17 -16.60 -3.62 -3.15
CA ARG A 17 -16.21 -4.43 -1.98
C ARG A 17 -15.18 -5.52 -2.27
N ARG A 18 -15.00 -5.93 -3.53
CA ARG A 18 -13.91 -6.85 -3.96
C ARG A 18 -12.59 -6.13 -4.28
N ASN A 19 -12.57 -4.80 -4.36
CA ASN A 19 -11.45 -4.04 -4.95
C ASN A 19 -10.52 -3.33 -3.95
N MET A 20 -10.83 -3.34 -2.64
CA MET A 20 -9.87 -2.95 -1.60
C MET A 20 -9.26 -4.21 -1.00
N ALA A 21 -7.94 -4.22 -0.75
CA ALA A 21 -7.27 -5.28 0.00
C ALA A 21 -7.85 -5.40 1.41
N LYS A 22 -8.95 -6.12 1.56
CA LYS A 22 -9.46 -6.53 2.86
C LYS A 22 -8.48 -7.55 3.40
N ALA A 23 -8.01 -7.35 4.63
CA ALA A 23 -7.09 -8.29 5.26
C ALA A 23 -7.71 -9.69 5.19
N GLU A 24 -6.95 -10.66 4.68
CA GLU A 24 -7.42 -12.04 4.69
C GLU A 24 -7.73 -12.45 6.13
N PRO A 25 -8.80 -13.21 6.39
CA PRO A 25 -9.09 -13.68 7.74
C PRO A 25 -7.93 -14.57 8.21
N ILE A 26 -7.40 -14.29 9.40
CA ILE A 26 -6.47 -15.22 10.03
C ILE A 26 -7.29 -16.38 10.61
N THR A 27 -6.96 -17.60 10.19
CA THR A 27 -7.59 -18.84 10.67
C THR A 27 -6.56 -19.76 11.29
N GLY A 28 -6.99 -20.67 12.17
CA GLY A 28 -6.10 -21.66 12.78
C GLY A 28 -5.28 -21.15 13.97
N LEU A 29 -5.65 -20.01 14.55
CA LEU A 29 -5.06 -19.54 15.80
C LEU A 29 -5.54 -20.39 16.97
N ASP A 30 -4.63 -20.71 17.88
CA ASP A 30 -4.93 -21.39 19.14
C ASP A 30 -4.53 -20.49 20.31
N ILE A 31 -5.50 -20.15 21.16
CA ILE A 31 -5.30 -19.28 22.32
C ILE A 31 -4.40 -19.90 23.40
N HIS A 32 -4.21 -21.22 23.36
CA HIS A 32 -3.37 -21.96 24.30
C HIS A 32 -1.99 -22.25 23.73
N ALA A 33 -1.76 -22.01 22.43
CA ALA A 33 -0.46 -22.22 21.82
C ALA A 33 0.54 -21.10 22.19
N PRO A 34 1.85 -21.40 22.21
CA PRO A 34 2.89 -20.39 22.38
C PRO A 34 2.78 -19.27 21.34
N THR A 35 3.08 -18.03 21.72
CA THR A 35 2.98 -16.84 20.84
C THR A 35 3.67 -17.04 19.49
N GLY A 36 4.85 -17.66 19.47
CA GLY A 36 5.60 -17.93 18.24
C GLY A 36 4.84 -18.82 17.24
N VAL A 37 4.00 -19.75 17.71
CA VAL A 37 3.19 -20.61 16.83
C VAL A 37 2.14 -19.76 16.10
N ASN A 38 1.38 -18.95 16.84
CA ASN A 38 0.38 -18.06 16.25
C ASN A 38 1.03 -16.97 15.37
N ALA A 39 2.17 -16.43 15.78
CA ALA A 39 2.92 -15.44 15.02
C ALA A 39 3.32 -15.97 13.63
N ARG A 40 3.81 -17.22 13.55
CA ARG A 40 4.14 -17.88 12.28
C ARG A 40 2.92 -18.04 11.37
N ILE A 41 1.78 -18.44 11.92
CA ILE A 41 0.53 -18.56 11.16
C ILE A 41 0.16 -17.20 10.55
N ILE A 42 0.15 -16.14 11.38
CA ILE A 42 -0.19 -14.79 10.92
C ILE A 42 0.79 -14.32 9.84
N ALA A 43 2.10 -14.45 10.07
CA ALA A 43 3.15 -14.02 9.15
C ALA A 43 3.04 -14.74 7.80
N LYS A 44 2.80 -16.06 7.79
CA LYS A 44 2.59 -16.82 6.56
C LYS A 44 1.35 -16.39 5.80
N THR A 45 0.23 -16.14 6.50
CA THR A 45 -0.97 -15.60 5.84
C THR A 45 -0.69 -14.23 5.24
N ARG A 46 0.02 -13.34 5.94
CA ARG A 46 0.38 -12.02 5.40
C ARG A 46 1.32 -12.11 4.20
N LEU A 47 2.27 -13.06 4.21
CA LEU A 47 3.14 -13.34 3.09
C LEU A 47 2.35 -13.84 1.88
N ALA A 48 1.41 -14.77 2.07
CA ALA A 48 0.52 -15.23 1.01
C ALA A 48 -0.32 -14.09 0.43
N GLU A 49 -0.85 -13.20 1.28
CA GLU A 49 -1.59 -12.01 0.86
C GLU A 49 -0.73 -11.07 0.01
N LEU A 50 0.54 -10.84 0.38
CA LEU A 50 1.48 -10.05 -0.44
C LEU A 50 1.62 -10.62 -1.85
N TYR A 51 1.92 -11.92 -1.96
CA TYR A 51 2.13 -12.59 -3.24
C TYR A 51 0.84 -12.81 -4.05
N SER A 52 -0.34 -12.66 -3.45
CA SER A 52 -1.61 -12.70 -4.21
C SER A 52 -1.73 -11.57 -5.26
N TRP A 53 -0.94 -10.50 -5.10
CA TRP A 53 -0.89 -9.34 -6.00
C TRP A 53 0.22 -9.42 -7.07
N GLU A 54 1.07 -10.45 -7.05
CA GLU A 54 2.22 -10.63 -7.94
C GLU A 54 1.86 -10.46 -9.44
N GLN A 55 0.73 -11.01 -9.86
CA GLN A 55 0.24 -10.94 -11.25
C GLN A 55 0.01 -9.52 -11.79
N TYR A 56 -0.05 -8.50 -10.92
CA TYR A 56 -0.27 -7.12 -11.31
C TYR A 56 1.01 -6.29 -11.38
N VAL A 57 2.15 -6.82 -10.92
CA VAL A 57 3.39 -6.08 -10.72
C VAL A 57 4.00 -5.59 -12.04
N ASP A 58 3.91 -6.38 -13.11
CA ASP A 58 4.56 -6.06 -14.39
C ASP A 58 3.89 -4.92 -15.19
N ASN A 59 2.74 -4.43 -14.74
CA ASN A 59 2.02 -3.35 -15.42
C ASN A 59 1.97 -2.08 -14.55
N PRO A 60 2.64 -0.99 -14.95
CA PRO A 60 2.63 0.26 -14.20
C PRO A 60 1.23 0.87 -14.09
N TYR A 61 0.31 0.54 -14.98
CA TYR A 61 -1.04 1.13 -14.99
C TYR A 61 -2.01 0.48 -14.00
N HIS A 62 -1.61 -0.59 -13.30
CA HIS A 62 -2.39 -1.20 -12.23
C HIS A 62 -2.27 -0.44 -10.89
N VAL A 63 -2.51 0.86 -10.92
CA VAL A 63 -2.32 1.79 -9.78
C VAL A 63 -2.98 1.29 -8.50
N ARG A 64 -4.23 0.80 -8.60
CA ARG A 64 -4.99 0.34 -7.44
C ARG A 64 -4.43 -0.97 -6.88
N GLU A 65 -4.05 -1.90 -7.74
CA GLU A 65 -3.51 -3.19 -7.35
C GLU A 65 -2.09 -3.04 -6.76
N LEU A 66 -1.26 -2.14 -7.29
CA LEU A 66 0.04 -1.77 -6.70
C LEU A 66 -0.14 -1.08 -5.32
N HIS A 67 -1.17 -0.25 -5.16
CA HIS A 67 -1.55 0.27 -3.84
C HIS A 67 -2.00 -0.83 -2.87
N ASN A 68 -2.73 -1.83 -3.34
CA ASN A 68 -3.13 -2.99 -2.53
C ASN A 68 -1.91 -3.86 -2.14
N LEU A 69 -0.95 -4.06 -3.05
CA LEU A 69 0.33 -4.69 -2.77
C LEU A 69 1.09 -3.94 -1.65
N ARG A 70 1.13 -2.60 -1.72
CA ARG A 70 1.71 -1.76 -0.65
C ARG A 70 1.06 -2.01 0.71
N ILE A 71 -0.28 -2.10 0.75
CA ILE A 71 -1.01 -2.38 1.99
C ILE A 71 -0.63 -3.77 2.52
N ALA A 72 -0.51 -4.78 1.65
CA ALA A 72 -0.10 -6.12 2.04
C ALA A 72 1.35 -6.15 2.56
N ALA A 73 2.28 -5.45 1.92
CA ALA A 73 3.67 -5.31 2.38
C ALA A 73 3.73 -4.68 3.77
N LYS A 74 2.98 -3.59 3.99
CA LYS A 74 2.86 -2.95 5.30
C LYS A 74 2.30 -3.89 6.38
N ARG A 75 1.29 -4.70 6.06
CA ARG A 75 0.72 -5.68 6.99
C ARG A 75 1.74 -6.77 7.35
N LEU A 76 2.49 -7.26 6.37
CA LEU A 76 3.56 -8.22 6.61
C LEU A 76 4.64 -7.60 7.50
N ARG A 77 5.13 -6.40 7.15
CA ARG A 77 6.14 -5.66 7.92
C ARG A 77 5.74 -5.53 9.39
N TYR A 78 4.54 -4.99 9.65
CA TYR A 78 4.03 -4.81 11.01
C TYR A 78 3.89 -6.13 11.77
N THR A 79 3.50 -7.20 11.08
CA THR A 79 3.42 -8.53 11.70
C THR A 79 4.81 -9.00 12.14
N LEU A 80 5.81 -8.87 11.26
CA LEU A 80 7.18 -9.28 11.55
C LEU A 80 7.83 -8.40 12.64
N GLU A 81 7.54 -7.10 12.65
CA GLU A 81 7.98 -6.16 13.70
C GLU A 81 7.37 -6.51 15.06
N ILE A 82 6.04 -6.67 15.13
CA ILE A 82 5.32 -6.94 16.38
C ILE A 82 5.77 -8.27 17.02
N PHE A 83 6.07 -9.28 16.19
CA PHE A 83 6.45 -10.60 16.66
C PHE A 83 7.96 -10.86 16.57
N ALA A 84 8.80 -9.83 16.42
CA ALA A 84 10.25 -10.00 16.25
C ALA A 84 10.88 -10.87 17.35
N ASP A 85 10.46 -10.71 18.61
CA ASP A 85 10.96 -11.48 19.76
C ASP A 85 10.46 -12.93 19.80
N ALA A 86 9.37 -13.24 19.08
CA ALA A 86 8.74 -14.56 19.04
C ALA A 86 9.06 -15.34 17.75
N LEU A 87 9.74 -14.70 16.79
CA LEU A 87 10.17 -15.27 15.52
C LEU A 87 11.68 -15.51 15.51
N PRO A 88 12.19 -16.39 14.62
CA PRO A 88 13.63 -16.61 14.50
C PRO A 88 14.37 -15.31 14.16
N PRO A 89 15.56 -15.05 14.75
CA PRO A 89 16.31 -13.81 14.52
C PRO A 89 16.76 -13.66 13.05
N THR A 90 16.80 -14.75 12.30
CA THR A 90 17.03 -14.78 10.84
C THR A 90 15.93 -14.11 10.03
N ILE A 91 14.79 -13.74 10.64
CA ILE A 91 13.74 -12.93 10.01
C ILE A 91 14.15 -11.47 9.85
N ALA A 92 15.10 -10.97 10.66
CA ALA A 92 15.52 -9.57 10.66
C ALA A 92 16.04 -9.06 9.30
N PRO A 93 16.93 -9.76 8.57
CA PRO A 93 17.30 -9.34 7.21
C PRO A 93 16.11 -9.36 6.25
N LEU A 94 15.22 -10.36 6.35
CA LEU A 94 14.04 -10.47 5.46
C LEU A 94 13.02 -9.34 5.72
N LEU A 95 12.90 -8.88 6.96
CA LEU A 95 12.10 -7.72 7.32
C LEU A 95 12.61 -6.44 6.63
N LYS A 96 13.93 -6.28 6.47
CA LYS A 96 14.49 -5.11 5.76
C LYS A 96 14.09 -5.07 4.30
N GLU A 97 14.07 -6.22 3.61
CA GLU A 97 13.59 -6.29 2.22
C GLU A 97 12.11 -5.90 2.13
N VAL A 98 11.27 -6.36 3.08
CA VAL A 98 9.84 -5.96 3.13
C VAL A 98 9.67 -4.48 3.45
N GLU A 99 10.53 -3.91 4.30
CA GLU A 99 10.56 -2.47 4.59
C GLU A 99 10.89 -1.67 3.33
N GLN A 100 11.93 -2.04 2.61
CA GLN A 100 12.33 -1.39 1.37
C GLN A 100 11.22 -1.49 0.31
N LEU A 101 10.60 -2.66 0.13
CA LEU A 101 9.44 -2.81 -0.76
C LEU A 101 8.29 -1.86 -0.39
N GLN A 102 8.00 -1.71 0.91
CA GLN A 102 6.95 -0.82 1.39
C GLN A 102 7.28 0.66 1.11
N GLU A 103 8.54 1.05 1.22
CA GLU A 103 9.02 2.42 0.95
C GLU A 103 8.92 2.75 -0.54
N GLU A 104 9.42 1.88 -1.41
CA GLU A 104 9.37 2.05 -2.88
C GLU A 104 7.93 2.14 -3.39
N LEU A 105 7.06 1.23 -2.94
CA LEU A 105 5.63 1.27 -3.24
C LEU A 105 4.95 2.50 -2.62
N GLY A 106 5.47 3.02 -1.50
CA GLY A 106 5.03 4.26 -0.88
C GLY A 106 5.30 5.48 -1.77
N ALA A 107 6.53 5.63 -2.23
CA ALA A 107 6.91 6.71 -3.14
C ALA A 107 6.09 6.67 -4.45
N LEU A 108 5.90 5.47 -5.01
CA LEU A 108 5.05 5.26 -6.19
C LEU A 108 3.61 5.72 -5.93
N HIS A 109 3.02 5.31 -4.81
CA HIS A 109 1.66 5.67 -4.43
C HIS A 109 1.48 7.17 -4.19
N ASP A 110 2.44 7.82 -3.54
CA ASP A 110 2.40 9.25 -3.26
C ASP A 110 2.44 10.07 -4.55
N ALA A 111 3.24 9.65 -5.53
CA ALA A 111 3.26 10.24 -6.87
C ALA A 111 1.92 10.05 -7.59
N ASP A 112 1.33 8.85 -7.55
CA ASP A 112 0.01 8.58 -8.15
C ASP A 112 -1.09 9.47 -7.54
N VAL A 113 -1.08 9.69 -6.22
CA VAL A 113 -2.01 10.59 -5.53
C VAL A 113 -1.80 12.05 -5.95
N MET A 114 -0.55 12.50 -6.04
CA MET A 114 -0.23 13.88 -6.44
C MET A 114 -0.65 14.17 -7.89
N ILE A 115 -0.36 13.25 -8.80
CA ILE A 115 -0.77 13.32 -10.21
C ILE A 115 -2.29 13.45 -10.31
N ALA A 116 -3.04 12.62 -9.56
CA ALA A 116 -4.49 12.67 -9.53
C ALA A 116 -5.00 14.03 -9.03
N LEU A 117 -4.43 14.57 -7.95
CA LEU A 117 -4.80 15.89 -7.42
C LEU A 117 -4.52 17.02 -8.42
N LEU A 118 -3.36 17.03 -9.07
CA LEU A 118 -3.02 18.08 -10.05
C LEU A 118 -3.92 18.06 -11.29
N ARG A 119 -4.32 16.87 -11.75
CA ARG A 119 -5.27 16.72 -12.86
C ARG A 119 -6.62 17.35 -12.52
N LEU A 120 -7.08 17.22 -11.28
CA LEU A 120 -8.29 17.90 -10.80
C LEU A 120 -8.13 19.43 -10.85
N CYS A 121 -7.01 19.96 -10.36
CA CYS A 121 -6.72 21.40 -10.37
C CYS A 121 -6.67 21.98 -11.79
N LEU A 122 -6.23 21.20 -12.78
CA LEU A 122 -6.17 21.60 -14.18
C LEU A 122 -7.52 21.49 -14.93
N GLY A 123 -8.57 21.02 -14.26
CA GLY A 123 -9.89 20.81 -14.86
C GLY A 123 -9.92 19.67 -15.89
N ALA A 124 -8.95 18.75 -15.83
CA ALA A 124 -8.97 17.56 -16.66
C ALA A 124 -10.04 16.59 -16.14
N LEU A 125 -11.09 16.36 -16.93
CA LEU A 125 -12.06 15.30 -16.67
C LEU A 125 -11.42 13.96 -17.00
N ASP A 126 -10.70 13.38 -16.06
CA ASP A 126 -10.24 12.01 -16.18
C ASP A 126 -11.38 11.06 -15.79
N GLY A 127 -11.75 10.16 -16.71
CA GLY A 127 -12.85 9.22 -16.56
C GLY A 127 -12.75 8.31 -15.32
N GLY A 128 -13.24 8.81 -14.18
CA GLY A 128 -13.98 8.02 -13.20
C GLY A 128 -13.23 7.10 -12.23
N SER A 129 -11.89 7.12 -12.11
CA SER A 129 -11.19 6.35 -11.05
C SER A 129 -10.25 7.17 -10.16
N GLY A 130 -9.53 8.15 -10.73
CA GLY A 130 -8.67 9.06 -9.98
C GLY A 130 -9.46 10.10 -9.16
N TYR A 131 -10.61 10.54 -9.67
CA TYR A 131 -11.48 11.55 -9.06
C TYR A 131 -12.02 11.13 -7.68
N GLU A 132 -12.64 9.95 -7.61
CA GLU A 132 -13.23 9.41 -6.38
C GLU A 132 -12.15 9.11 -5.32
N TYR A 133 -11.02 8.57 -5.74
CA TYR A 133 -9.91 8.20 -4.86
C TYR A 133 -9.19 9.43 -4.28
N ALA A 134 -8.89 10.43 -5.11
CA ALA A 134 -8.24 11.67 -4.67
C ALA A 134 -9.10 12.45 -3.66
N LEU A 135 -10.43 12.53 -3.85
CA LEU A 135 -11.33 13.21 -2.92
C LEU A 135 -11.42 12.51 -1.55
N VAL A 136 -11.46 11.17 -1.53
CA VAL A 136 -11.46 10.39 -0.28
C VAL A 136 -10.15 10.56 0.49
N HIS A 137 -9.02 10.73 -0.21
CA HIS A 137 -7.70 10.78 0.40
C HIS A 137 -7.15 12.21 0.63
N ALA A 138 -7.66 13.24 -0.05
CA ALA A 138 -7.28 14.65 0.15
C ALA A 138 -7.46 15.10 1.61
N GLN A 139 -8.46 14.56 2.33
CA GLN A 139 -8.66 14.84 3.76
C GLN A 139 -7.55 14.25 4.65
N LYS A 140 -6.89 13.16 4.20
CA LYS A 140 -5.80 12.48 4.91
C LYS A 140 -4.43 13.10 4.62
N VAL A 141 -4.22 13.58 3.40
CA VAL A 141 -3.06 14.38 2.96
C VAL A 141 -2.84 15.58 3.90
N ARG A 142 -3.93 16.19 4.37
CA ARG A 142 -3.92 17.31 5.33
C ARG A 142 -3.28 17.01 6.70
N LYS A 143 -3.12 15.73 7.10
CA LYS A 143 -2.70 15.34 8.46
C LYS A 143 -1.26 14.83 8.62
N ASN A 144 -0.62 14.35 7.55
CA ASN A 144 0.60 13.54 7.69
C ASN A 144 1.75 13.91 6.76
N ALA A 145 1.62 14.96 5.95
CA ALA A 145 2.61 15.26 4.93
C ALA A 145 3.34 16.57 5.26
N GLU A 146 4.66 16.45 5.45
CA GLU A 146 5.61 17.53 5.20
C GLU A 146 5.51 17.89 3.71
N PHE A 147 4.53 18.72 3.35
CA PHE A 147 4.44 19.21 1.99
C PHE A 147 5.45 20.33 1.77
N VAL A 148 6.18 20.23 0.66
CA VAL A 148 6.90 21.36 0.03
C VAL A 148 5.92 22.43 -0.50
N ILE A 149 4.62 22.12 -0.59
CA ILE A 149 3.57 23.00 -1.11
C ILE A 149 2.68 23.54 0.02
N ASN A 150 2.50 24.86 0.08
CA ASN A 150 1.67 25.53 1.08
C ASN A 150 0.22 24.95 1.12
N PRO A 151 -0.30 24.53 2.30
CA PRO A 151 -1.67 24.02 2.46
C PRO A 151 -2.77 24.94 1.93
N ASP A 152 -2.58 26.26 1.96
CA ASP A 152 -3.54 27.24 1.44
C ASP A 152 -3.60 27.22 -0.10
N ILE A 153 -2.46 26.95 -0.75
CA ILE A 153 -2.39 26.76 -2.21
C ILE A 153 -3.13 25.47 -2.58
N VAL A 154 -2.94 24.38 -1.81
CA VAL A 154 -3.67 23.13 -2.03
C VAL A 154 -5.18 23.33 -1.84
N ALA A 155 -5.60 24.04 -0.80
CA ALA A 155 -7.02 24.32 -0.57
C ALA A 155 -7.63 25.20 -1.68
N SER A 156 -6.90 26.21 -2.16
CA SER A 156 -7.32 27.10 -3.24
C SER A 156 -7.42 26.38 -4.59
N LEU A 157 -6.44 25.51 -4.91
CA LEU A 157 -6.41 24.73 -6.15
C LEU A 157 -7.45 23.61 -6.19
N LEU A 158 -7.87 23.10 -5.02
CA LEU A 158 -8.94 22.12 -4.91
C LEU A 158 -10.34 22.75 -4.84
N ASP A 159 -10.45 24.08 -4.78
CA ASP A 159 -11.73 24.77 -4.93
C ASP A 159 -12.17 24.70 -6.40
N PRO A 160 -13.30 24.03 -6.71
CA PRO A 160 -13.79 23.86 -8.08
C PRO A 160 -14.19 25.18 -8.76
N THR A 161 -14.22 26.29 -8.03
CA THR A 161 -14.52 27.62 -8.57
C THR A 161 -13.28 28.44 -8.93
N THR A 162 -12.09 28.00 -8.51
CA THR A 162 -10.82 28.67 -8.81
C THR A 162 -10.30 28.23 -10.17
N VAL A 163 -10.20 29.17 -11.12
CA VAL A 163 -9.57 28.92 -12.43
C VAL A 163 -8.11 29.39 -12.37
N PRO A 164 -7.10 28.51 -12.58
CA PRO A 164 -5.70 28.92 -12.59
C PRO A 164 -5.43 29.95 -13.70
N SER A 165 -4.61 30.96 -13.43
CA SER A 165 -4.08 31.85 -14.45
C SER A 165 -3.23 31.07 -15.47
N ALA A 166 -2.96 31.66 -16.65
CA ALA A 166 -2.15 31.02 -17.67
C ALA A 166 -0.71 30.69 -17.19
N THR A 167 -0.15 31.49 -16.28
CA THR A 167 1.18 31.22 -15.71
C THR A 167 1.14 30.11 -14.68
N GLU A 168 0.15 30.10 -13.79
CA GLU A 168 -0.05 29.01 -12.82
C GLU A 168 -0.33 27.70 -13.54
N ARG A 169 -1.17 27.72 -14.58
CA ARG A 169 -1.47 26.55 -15.40
C ARG A 169 -0.22 25.94 -16.02
N ARG A 170 0.66 26.75 -16.64
CA ARG A 170 1.94 26.26 -17.19
C ARG A 170 2.85 25.68 -16.10
N GLY A 171 2.88 26.28 -14.92
CA GLY A 171 3.63 25.76 -13.77
C GLY A 171 3.11 24.39 -13.31
N LEU A 172 1.78 24.25 -13.19
CA LEU A 172 1.13 22.99 -12.83
C LEU A 172 1.31 21.91 -13.90
N GLU A 173 1.27 22.27 -15.19
CA GLU A 173 1.56 21.37 -16.31
C GLU A 173 3.01 20.88 -16.28
N SER A 174 3.98 21.75 -16.00
CA SER A 174 5.38 21.37 -15.82
C SER A 174 5.56 20.41 -14.64
N LEU A 175 4.96 20.74 -13.49
CA LEU A 175 5.02 19.90 -12.29
C LEU A 175 4.39 18.52 -12.54
N LEU A 176 3.30 18.46 -13.30
CA LEU A 176 2.66 17.20 -13.68
C LEU A 176 3.59 16.32 -14.52
N LEU A 177 4.35 16.90 -15.44
CA LEU A 177 5.36 16.17 -16.23
C LEU A 177 6.47 15.63 -15.34
N ASP A 178 7.00 16.46 -14.43
CA ASP A 178 8.05 16.06 -13.49
C ASP A 178 7.59 14.92 -12.57
N LEU A 179 6.35 14.99 -12.07
CA LEU A 179 5.77 13.92 -11.25
C LEU A 179 5.55 12.63 -12.05
N HIS A 180 5.15 12.71 -13.32
CA HIS A 180 5.05 11.53 -14.18
C HIS A 180 6.42 10.87 -14.38
N GLN A 181 7.48 11.66 -14.53
CA GLN A 181 8.85 11.15 -14.62
C GLN A 181 9.29 10.48 -13.32
N GLN A 182 9.13 11.15 -12.17
CA GLN A 182 9.44 10.58 -10.85
C GLN A 182 8.67 9.28 -10.57
N ARG A 183 7.37 9.27 -10.91
CA ARG A 183 6.51 8.09 -10.78
C ARG A 183 7.07 6.90 -11.56
N ASN A 184 7.55 7.13 -12.79
CA ASN A 184 8.16 6.08 -13.61
C ASN A 184 9.49 5.57 -13.03
N GLU A 185 10.29 6.46 -12.44
CA GLU A 185 11.52 6.10 -11.75
C GLU A 185 11.23 5.23 -10.52
N HIS A 186 10.28 5.66 -9.67
CA HIS A 186 9.84 4.86 -8.51
C HIS A 186 9.32 3.48 -8.91
N TYR A 187 8.52 3.39 -9.97
CA TYR A 187 8.04 2.11 -10.49
C TYR A 187 9.21 1.23 -10.98
N SER A 188 10.18 1.81 -11.68
CA SER A 188 11.35 1.07 -12.19
C SER A 188 12.23 0.54 -11.05
N THR A 189 12.48 1.36 -10.03
CA THR A 189 13.21 0.95 -8.82
C THR A 189 12.50 -0.21 -8.12
N PHE A 190 11.20 -0.07 -7.86
CA PHE A 190 10.38 -1.12 -7.26
C PHE A 190 10.44 -2.42 -8.09
N LEU A 191 10.25 -2.34 -9.41
CA LEU A 191 10.21 -3.52 -10.27
C LEU A 191 11.55 -4.24 -10.32
N LEU A 192 12.66 -3.50 -10.36
CA LEU A 192 14.01 -4.07 -10.30
C LEU A 192 14.24 -4.83 -8.98
N HIS A 193 13.87 -4.22 -7.86
CA HIS A 193 14.00 -4.84 -6.55
C HIS A 193 13.08 -6.08 -6.42
N TRP A 194 11.80 -5.96 -6.81
CA TRP A 194 10.86 -7.09 -6.83
C TRP A 194 11.40 -8.28 -7.63
N ASN A 195 11.98 -8.03 -8.80
CA ASN A 195 12.57 -9.07 -9.64
C ASN A 195 13.82 -9.70 -9.02
N SER A 196 14.65 -8.93 -8.30
CA SER A 196 15.78 -9.47 -7.52
C SER A 196 15.29 -10.46 -6.46
N LEU A 197 14.26 -10.07 -5.70
CA LEU A 197 13.66 -10.94 -4.68
C LEU A 197 13.07 -12.23 -5.28
N HIS A 198 12.50 -12.17 -6.47
CA HIS A 198 12.03 -13.38 -7.18
C HIS A 198 13.19 -14.28 -7.61
N ALA A 199 14.27 -13.69 -8.14
CA ALA A 199 15.46 -14.43 -8.55
C ALA A 199 16.15 -15.14 -7.36
N GLU A 200 16.05 -14.55 -6.17
CA GLU A 200 16.61 -15.07 -4.92
C GLU A 200 15.66 -16.02 -4.16
N ASP A 201 14.51 -16.36 -4.74
CA ASP A 201 13.46 -17.19 -4.11
C ASP A 201 13.07 -16.69 -2.70
N PHE A 202 12.93 -15.36 -2.58
CA PHE A 202 12.65 -14.68 -1.31
C PHE A 202 11.40 -15.25 -0.62
N ARG A 203 10.35 -15.56 -1.38
CA ARG A 203 9.10 -16.13 -0.86
C ARG A 203 9.36 -17.42 -0.08
N SER A 204 10.08 -18.36 -0.70
CA SER A 204 10.42 -19.65 -0.12
C SER A 204 11.36 -19.48 1.07
N THR A 205 12.30 -18.54 0.97
CA THR A 205 13.23 -18.21 2.06
C THR A 205 12.49 -17.69 3.30
N VAL A 206 11.54 -16.76 3.15
CA VAL A 206 10.70 -16.28 4.26
C VAL A 206 9.85 -17.42 4.81
N PHE A 207 9.21 -18.21 3.95
CA PHE A 207 8.34 -19.30 4.39
C PHE A 207 9.12 -20.35 5.21
N THR A 208 10.29 -20.77 4.71
CA THR A 208 11.17 -21.73 5.37
C THR A 208 11.76 -21.17 6.65
N THR A 209 12.14 -19.90 6.66
CA THR A 209 12.61 -19.21 7.89
C THR A 209 11.53 -19.18 8.95
N LEU A 210 10.27 -18.94 8.55
CA LEU A 210 9.13 -19.00 9.47
C LEU A 210 8.86 -20.44 9.93
N ASP A 211 9.21 -21.48 9.18
CA ASP A 211 9.05 -22.88 9.61
C ASP A 211 10.17 -23.43 10.47
N ALA A 212 11.35 -22.80 10.44
CA ALA A 212 12.45 -23.20 11.30
C ALA A 212 12.02 -23.10 12.77
N GLU A 213 12.02 -24.23 13.48
CA GLU A 213 11.76 -24.25 14.91
C GLU A 213 12.73 -23.28 15.60
N ALA A 214 12.19 -22.40 16.45
CA ALA A 214 13.03 -21.64 17.36
C ALA A 214 13.72 -22.65 18.26
N ILE A 215 15.01 -22.91 18.01
CA ILE A 215 15.85 -23.72 18.88
C ILE A 215 15.65 -23.19 20.29
N GLN A 216 15.03 -24.02 21.13
CA GLN A 216 14.78 -23.76 22.53
C GLN A 216 16.07 -23.24 23.17
N LYS A 217 16.10 -21.95 23.51
CA LYS A 217 16.97 -21.50 24.61
C LYS A 217 16.30 -21.90 25.91
N ASP A 218 16.28 -23.21 26.16
CA ASP A 218 16.13 -23.73 27.51
C ASP A 218 17.43 -23.38 28.24
N GLY A 219 17.39 -22.27 28.97
CA GLY A 219 18.52 -21.74 29.72
C GLY A 219 18.02 -20.98 30.94
N PHE A 220 17.26 -21.67 31.79
CA PHE A 220 17.15 -21.30 33.20
C PHE A 220 18.54 -21.44 33.83
N SER A 221 19.14 -20.34 34.25
CA SER A 221 20.11 -20.27 35.35
C SER A 221 20.14 -18.86 35.90
#